data_AF-M7AWX0-F1
#
_entry.id   AF-M7AWX0-F1
#
_cell.length_a   1.000
_cell.length_b   1.000
_cell.length_c   1.000
_cell.angle_alpha   90.00
_cell.angle_beta   90.00
_cell.angle_gamma   90.00
#
_symmetry.space_group_name_H-M   'P 1'
#
loop_
_entity.id
_entity.type
_entity.pdbx_description
1 polymer ?
#
loop_
_entity_poly.entity_id
_entity_poly.type
_entity_poly.pdbx_seq_one_letter_code
_entity_poly.pdbx_strand_id
1 'polypeptide(L)'
;MTAYVLLAYLSLPNVSAADMATAAQIVRWLSKQQNPYGGFASTQDTVVALQALARYAALTYSTSGAVSVTVSSQAGARQQFHVENANRLVLQRAALQEIPGQYTVRASGEGCVFVQLTLRYNVPPPKSAVTFDLRVETEPKECTESARSHFSLVLHARYSGERSATNMAIIEAKLPSGYTPVKSSLQQLEKQRLVKRLEVQNDQVTLYLDQLTKEAANFTFSLEQDFPVKNLRAAPVRLYDYYETGESCPSRAVPVGPMVQSVAAEGVSCPGSTPVLCGTLSGWVGMSCAGSTPITAVLVGSVSHSGHGITEISPGSKCPISINPTQVRAFPG
;
A
#
# COMPACT_ATOMS: atom_id res chain seq x y z
N MET A 1 -13.97 12.37 1.51
CA MET A 1 -14.75 13.65 1.42
C MET A 1 -15.07 14.09 -0.01
N THR A 2 -14.09 14.27 -0.90
CA THR A 2 -14.32 14.75 -2.28
C THR A 2 -15.34 13.93 -3.08
N ALA A 3 -15.34 12.60 -2.92
CA ALA A 3 -16.33 11.73 -3.56
C ALA A 3 -17.79 11.99 -3.11
N TYR A 4 -17.99 12.35 -1.84
CA TYR A 4 -19.33 12.72 -1.33
C TYR A 4 -19.82 14.03 -1.95
N VAL A 5 -18.92 15.00 -2.15
CA VAL A 5 -19.25 16.27 -2.82
C VAL A 5 -19.68 16.01 -4.26
N LEU A 6 -18.96 15.15 -4.98
CA LEU A 6 -19.36 14.74 -6.33
C LEU A 6 -20.75 14.09 -6.33
N LEU A 7 -21.02 13.16 -5.42
CA LEU A 7 -22.34 12.54 -5.30
C LEU A 7 -23.43 13.57 -5.01
N ALA A 8 -23.17 14.57 -4.16
CA ALA A 8 -24.14 15.61 -3.84
C ALA A 8 -24.52 16.42 -5.09
N TYR A 9 -23.53 16.88 -5.88
CA TYR A 9 -23.78 17.57 -7.15
C TYR A 9 -24.61 16.71 -8.11
N LEU A 10 -24.27 15.42 -8.25
CA LEU A 10 -24.93 14.51 -9.18
C LEU A 10 -26.29 13.98 -8.67
N SER A 11 -26.65 14.28 -7.43
CA SER A 11 -27.92 13.88 -6.81
C SER A 11 -28.96 14.99 -6.78
N LEU A 12 -28.64 16.16 -7.32
CA LEU A 12 -29.61 17.24 -7.51
C LEU A 12 -30.70 16.80 -8.51
N PRO A 13 -31.98 17.22 -8.30
CA PRO A 13 -33.09 16.83 -9.17
C PRO A 13 -32.92 17.34 -10.61
N ASN A 14 -32.32 18.52 -10.78
CA ASN A 14 -31.92 19.08 -12.07
C ASN A 14 -30.43 19.46 -12.00
N VAL A 15 -29.58 18.67 -12.63
CA VAL A 15 -28.14 18.94 -12.69
C VAL A 15 -27.88 19.93 -13.83
N SER A 16 -27.42 21.14 -13.50
CA SER A 16 -27.15 22.17 -14.50
C SER A 16 -25.85 21.89 -15.27
N ALA A 17 -25.64 22.57 -16.41
CA ALA A 17 -24.38 22.49 -17.15
C ALA A 17 -23.17 22.97 -16.30
N ALA A 18 -23.38 23.95 -15.41
CA ALA A 18 -22.34 24.44 -14.50
C ALA A 18 -21.99 23.40 -13.42
N ASP A 19 -22.99 22.69 -12.90
CA ASP A 19 -22.77 21.58 -11.97
C ASP A 19 -22.02 20.44 -12.66
N MET A 20 -22.37 20.12 -13.90
CA MET A 20 -21.65 19.11 -14.69
C MET A 20 -20.19 19.50 -14.95
N ALA A 21 -19.91 20.76 -15.25
CA ALA A 21 -18.54 21.25 -15.43
C ALA A 21 -17.72 21.13 -14.12
N THR A 22 -18.34 21.43 -12.97
CA THR A 22 -17.72 21.27 -11.65
C THR A 22 -17.50 19.79 -11.32
N ALA A 23 -18.51 18.96 -11.56
CA ALA A 23 -18.42 17.51 -11.38
C ALA A 23 -17.29 16.90 -12.22
N ALA A 24 -17.14 17.33 -13.46
CA ALA A 24 -16.06 16.85 -14.33
C ALA A 24 -14.67 17.19 -13.76
N GLN A 25 -14.47 18.40 -13.21
CA GLN A 25 -13.23 18.76 -12.53
C GLN A 25 -12.95 17.88 -11.30
N ILE A 26 -13.99 17.52 -10.55
CA ILE A 26 -13.87 16.62 -9.39
C ILE A 26 -13.52 15.20 -9.87
N VAL A 27 -14.15 14.71 -10.94
CA VAL A 27 -13.85 13.42 -11.57
C VAL A 27 -12.38 13.39 -12.03
N ARG A 28 -11.89 14.45 -12.69
CA ARG A 28 -10.46 14.63 -13.02
C ARG A 28 -9.55 14.37 -11.85
N TRP A 29 -9.89 14.97 -10.70
CA TRP A 29 -9.07 14.86 -9.51
C TRP A 29 -9.16 13.46 -8.90
N LEU A 30 -10.36 12.87 -8.78
CA LEU A 30 -10.57 11.53 -8.25
C LEU A 30 -9.88 10.46 -9.10
N SER A 31 -9.97 10.55 -10.42
CA SER A 31 -9.28 9.65 -11.34
C SER A 31 -7.75 9.67 -11.15
N LYS A 32 -7.15 10.78 -10.70
CA LYS A 32 -5.72 10.85 -10.35
C LYS A 32 -5.40 10.20 -8.99
N GLN A 33 -6.39 10.03 -8.11
CA GLN A 33 -6.20 9.38 -6.81
C GLN A 33 -6.41 7.85 -6.86
N GLN A 34 -6.97 7.33 -7.95
CA GLN A 34 -7.24 5.90 -8.11
C GLN A 34 -5.93 5.11 -8.24
N ASN A 35 -5.87 3.97 -7.54
CA ASN A 35 -4.74 3.05 -7.59
C ASN A 35 -4.79 2.19 -8.88
N PRO A 36 -3.70 1.47 -9.23
CA PRO A 36 -3.62 0.65 -10.45
C PRO A 36 -4.64 -0.48 -10.59
N TYR A 37 -5.32 -0.82 -9.50
CA TYR A 37 -6.32 -1.89 -9.42
C TYR A 37 -7.75 -1.35 -9.40
N GLY A 38 -7.94 -0.04 -9.57
CA GLY A 38 -9.25 0.60 -9.56
C GLY A 38 -9.78 0.99 -8.17
N GLY A 39 -9.03 0.73 -7.10
CA GLY A 39 -9.37 1.11 -5.73
C GLY A 39 -8.83 2.48 -5.34
N PHE A 40 -9.17 2.92 -4.13
CA PHE A 40 -8.66 4.13 -3.49
C PHE A 40 -7.91 3.77 -2.20
N ALA A 41 -7.51 4.77 -1.41
CA ALA A 41 -6.70 4.57 -0.21
C ALA A 41 -7.37 3.68 0.84
N SER A 42 -8.71 3.73 0.95
CA SER A 42 -9.48 2.95 1.91
C SER A 42 -10.73 2.31 1.28
N THR A 43 -11.36 1.38 2.00
CA THR A 43 -12.62 0.74 1.58
C THR A 43 -13.75 1.75 1.42
N GLN A 44 -13.91 2.68 2.36
CA GLN A 44 -14.98 3.67 2.29
C GLN A 44 -14.74 4.65 1.13
N ASP A 45 -13.52 5.11 0.94
CA ASP A 45 -13.18 5.96 -0.20
C ASP A 45 -13.43 5.23 -1.51
N THR A 46 -13.11 3.93 -1.57
CA THR A 46 -13.32 3.11 -2.76
C THR A 46 -14.80 2.98 -3.10
N VAL A 47 -15.64 2.59 -2.14
CA VAL A 47 -17.07 2.40 -2.37
C VAL A 47 -17.73 3.71 -2.82
N VAL A 48 -17.48 4.80 -2.09
CA VAL A 48 -18.12 6.09 -2.36
C VAL A 48 -17.60 6.71 -3.65
N ALA A 49 -16.30 6.62 -3.94
CA ALA A 49 -15.74 7.12 -5.19
C ALA A 49 -16.25 6.32 -6.40
N LEU A 50 -16.31 4.99 -6.33
CA LEU A 50 -16.85 4.17 -7.42
C LEU A 50 -18.34 4.46 -7.64
N GLN A 51 -19.12 4.65 -6.58
CA GLN A 51 -20.53 5.06 -6.69
C GLN A 51 -20.66 6.43 -7.37
N ALA A 52 -19.85 7.41 -6.97
CA ALA A 52 -19.84 8.75 -7.55
C ALA A 52 -19.47 8.74 -9.04
N LEU A 53 -18.40 8.02 -9.39
CA LEU A 53 -17.91 7.88 -10.76
C LEU A 53 -18.90 7.13 -11.64
N ALA A 54 -19.56 6.09 -11.13
CA ALA A 54 -20.60 5.37 -11.85
C ALA A 54 -21.81 6.26 -12.15
N ARG A 55 -22.24 7.08 -11.18
CA ARG A 55 -23.34 8.03 -11.37
C ARG A 55 -22.98 9.11 -12.40
N TYR A 56 -21.77 9.63 -12.34
CA TYR A 56 -21.26 10.56 -13.36
C TYR A 56 -21.24 9.90 -14.75
N ALA A 57 -20.74 8.67 -14.85
CA ALA A 57 -20.68 7.92 -16.10
C ALA A 57 -22.08 7.69 -16.70
N ALA A 58 -23.10 7.41 -15.87
CA ALA A 58 -24.47 7.25 -16.33
C ALA A 58 -25.06 8.55 -16.93
N LEU A 59 -24.75 9.71 -16.35
CA LEU A 59 -25.21 11.02 -16.84
C LEU A 59 -24.44 11.51 -18.08
N THR A 60 -23.25 10.95 -18.32
CA THR A 60 -22.32 11.36 -19.38
C THR A 60 -22.09 10.25 -20.41
N TYR A 61 -22.98 9.26 -20.41
CA TYR A 61 -22.90 8.10 -21.27
C TYR A 61 -23.20 8.47 -22.73
N SER A 62 -22.37 7.98 -23.65
CA SER A 62 -22.60 8.04 -25.09
C SER A 62 -22.48 6.64 -25.72
N THR A 63 -23.25 6.40 -26.78
CA THR A 63 -23.21 5.17 -27.59
C THR A 63 -22.21 5.25 -28.75
N SER A 64 -21.69 6.44 -29.06
CA SER A 64 -20.70 6.70 -30.11
C SER A 64 -19.37 7.18 -29.53
N GLY A 65 -18.28 6.82 -30.21
CA GLY A 65 -16.94 7.27 -29.86
C GLY A 65 -15.88 6.28 -30.30
N ALA A 66 -14.80 6.82 -30.87
CA ALA A 66 -13.58 6.08 -31.19
C ALA A 66 -12.40 7.00 -30.90
N VAL A 67 -11.50 6.54 -30.03
CA VAL A 67 -10.32 7.30 -29.60
C VAL A 67 -9.08 6.48 -29.86
N SER A 68 -8.12 7.07 -30.58
CA SER A 68 -6.78 6.53 -30.76
C SER A 68 -5.83 7.24 -29.81
N VAL A 69 -5.14 6.46 -28.95
CA VAL A 69 -4.14 6.97 -28.02
C VAL A 69 -2.76 6.51 -28.47
N THR A 70 -1.83 7.46 -28.64
CA THR A 70 -0.43 7.20 -28.93
C THR A 70 0.42 7.61 -27.74
N VAL A 71 1.30 6.71 -27.30
CA VAL A 71 2.30 6.94 -26.27
C VAL A 71 3.68 6.83 -26.92
N SER A 72 4.51 7.87 -26.81
CA SER A 72 5.84 7.91 -27.43
C SER A 72 6.93 8.30 -26.44
N SER A 73 8.05 7.58 -26.43
CA SER A 73 9.27 7.97 -25.71
C SER A 73 10.14 8.90 -26.55
N GLN A 74 11.06 9.63 -25.91
CA GLN A 74 12.07 10.43 -26.63
C GLN A 74 13.04 9.57 -27.44
N ALA A 75 13.29 8.32 -27.04
CA ALA A 75 14.17 7.39 -27.76
C ALA A 75 13.49 6.70 -28.95
N GLY A 76 12.24 7.04 -29.26
CA GLY A 76 11.53 6.55 -30.44
C GLY A 76 10.63 5.34 -30.20
N ALA A 77 10.55 4.80 -28.97
CA ALA A 77 9.57 3.77 -28.65
C ALA A 77 8.15 4.36 -28.78
N ARG A 78 7.26 3.67 -29.50
CA ARG A 78 5.89 4.12 -29.75
C ARG A 78 4.91 2.99 -29.51
N GLN A 79 3.89 3.26 -28.71
CA GLN A 79 2.75 2.39 -28.48
C GLN A 79 1.48 3.09 -28.93
N GLN A 80 0.57 2.33 -29.56
CA GLN A 80 -0.74 2.84 -29.94
C GLN A 80 -1.84 1.95 -29.34
N PHE A 81 -2.93 2.57 -28.95
CA PHE A 81 -4.14 1.94 -28.43
C PHE A 81 -5.34 2.49 -29.20
N HIS A 82 -6.30 1.62 -29.49
CA HIS A 82 -7.55 2.00 -30.14
C HIS A 82 -8.72 1.61 -29.26
N VAL A 83 -9.52 2.59 -28.86
CA VAL A 83 -10.67 2.42 -28.00
C VAL A 83 -11.92 2.76 -28.79
N GLU A 84 -12.79 1.78 -28.96
CA GLU A 84 -14.05 1.85 -29.71
C GLU A 84 -15.17 1.22 -28.88
N ASN A 85 -16.42 1.35 -29.32
CA ASN A 85 -17.57 0.90 -28.55
C ASN A 85 -17.52 -0.61 -28.21
N ALA A 86 -16.95 -1.44 -29.09
CA ALA A 86 -16.80 -2.88 -28.88
C ALA A 86 -15.79 -3.25 -27.78
N ASN A 87 -14.77 -2.42 -27.56
CA ASN A 87 -13.66 -2.73 -26.64
C ASN A 87 -13.50 -1.72 -25.48
N ARG A 88 -14.42 -0.76 -25.32
CA ARG A 88 -14.35 0.32 -24.32
C ARG A 88 -14.32 -0.13 -22.85
N LEU A 89 -14.73 -1.36 -22.57
CA LEU A 89 -14.68 -1.98 -21.23
C LEU A 89 -13.47 -2.91 -21.07
N VAL A 90 -12.72 -3.14 -22.15
CA VAL A 90 -11.57 -4.04 -22.16
C VAL A 90 -10.32 -3.27 -21.75
N LEU A 91 -9.65 -3.81 -20.75
CA LEU A 91 -8.40 -3.26 -20.23
C LEU A 91 -7.25 -3.50 -21.22
N GLN A 92 -6.69 -2.43 -21.77
CA GLN A 92 -5.53 -2.47 -22.66
C GLN A 92 -4.28 -1.97 -21.94
N ARG A 93 -3.19 -2.75 -21.94
CA ARG A 93 -1.95 -2.45 -21.21
C ARG A 93 -0.73 -2.60 -22.12
N ALA A 94 0.31 -1.80 -21.89
CA ALA A 94 1.61 -2.01 -22.52
C ALA A 94 2.74 -1.58 -21.58
N ALA A 95 3.82 -2.37 -21.56
CA ALA A 95 5.04 -2.02 -20.84
C ALA A 95 5.78 -0.88 -21.54
N LEU A 96 6.33 0.02 -20.73
CA LEU A 96 7.22 1.08 -21.20
C LEU A 96 8.65 0.55 -21.16
N GLN A 97 9.39 0.71 -22.27
CA GLN A 97 10.71 0.09 -22.42
C GLN A 97 11.81 0.81 -21.63
N GLU A 98 11.68 2.12 -21.39
CA GLU A 98 12.71 2.95 -20.78
C GLU A 98 12.21 3.61 -19.50
N ILE A 99 12.77 3.22 -18.35
CA ILE A 99 12.41 3.78 -17.05
C ILE A 99 13.70 4.01 -16.26
N PRO A 100 13.97 5.24 -15.77
CA PRO A 100 13.18 6.47 -15.93
C PRO A 100 13.25 7.05 -17.36
N GLY A 101 12.19 7.71 -17.81
CA GLY A 101 12.10 8.27 -19.16
C GLY A 101 11.01 9.32 -19.33
N GLN A 102 11.10 10.10 -20.40
CA GLN A 102 10.10 11.10 -20.78
C GLN A 102 9.14 10.51 -21.82
N TYR A 103 7.84 10.55 -21.52
CA TYR A 103 6.81 10.03 -22.41
C TYR A 103 5.81 11.12 -22.77
N THR A 104 5.38 11.13 -24.03
CA THR A 104 4.29 12.00 -24.50
C THR A 104 3.09 11.14 -24.83
N VAL A 105 1.93 11.51 -24.27
CA VAL A 105 0.66 10.88 -24.60
C VAL A 105 -0.12 11.82 -25.50
N ARG A 106 -0.65 11.31 -26.61
CA ARG A 106 -1.54 12.03 -27.53
C ARG A 106 -2.78 11.20 -27.77
N ALA A 107 -3.95 11.83 -27.69
CA ALA A 107 -5.21 11.22 -28.04
C ALA A 107 -5.85 11.98 -29.21
N SER A 108 -6.54 11.26 -30.08
CA SER A 108 -7.29 11.81 -31.20
C SER A 108 -8.55 11.00 -31.44
N GLY A 109 -9.65 11.67 -31.80
CA GLY A 109 -10.93 11.03 -32.06
C GLY A 109 -12.05 11.64 -31.22
N GLU A 110 -13.14 10.91 -31.08
CA GLU A 110 -14.34 11.35 -30.35
C GLU A 110 -14.57 10.46 -29.13
N GLY A 111 -14.71 11.09 -27.96
CA GLY A 111 -14.83 10.43 -26.67
C GLY A 111 -13.69 10.81 -25.72
N CYS A 112 -13.83 10.45 -24.45
CA CYS A 112 -12.77 10.63 -23.46
C CYS A 112 -12.11 9.29 -23.18
N VAL A 113 -10.85 9.29 -22.77
CA VAL A 113 -10.15 8.08 -22.33
C VAL A 113 -9.44 8.39 -21.03
N PHE A 114 -9.65 7.54 -20.03
CA PHE A 114 -8.84 7.49 -18.84
C PHE A 114 -7.48 6.90 -19.24
N VAL A 115 -6.38 7.46 -18.75
CA VAL A 115 -5.03 6.94 -19.01
C VAL A 115 -4.31 6.95 -17.68
N GLN A 116 -3.94 5.76 -17.20
CA GLN A 116 -3.19 5.60 -15.96
C GLN A 116 -1.77 5.13 -16.25
N LEU A 117 -0.78 5.64 -15.51
CA LEU A 117 0.59 5.13 -15.52
C LEU A 117 0.88 4.49 -14.16
N THR A 118 1.37 3.26 -14.17
CA THR A 118 1.78 2.56 -12.95
C THR A 118 3.28 2.36 -12.95
N LEU A 119 3.97 2.86 -11.92
CA LEU A 119 5.39 2.59 -11.68
C LEU A 119 5.55 1.91 -10.31
N ARG A 120 6.29 0.81 -10.28
CA ARG A 120 6.63 0.07 -9.06
C ARG A 120 8.15 0.02 -8.92
N TYR A 121 8.64 0.41 -7.76
CA TYR A 121 10.07 0.41 -7.44
C TYR A 121 10.25 0.20 -5.93
N ASN A 122 11.40 -0.33 -5.55
CA ASN A 122 11.73 -0.54 -4.15
C ASN A 122 12.27 0.76 -3.56
N VAL A 123 11.72 1.17 -2.42
CA VAL A 123 12.19 2.34 -1.66
C VAL A 123 12.74 1.85 -0.32
N PRO A 124 13.92 2.34 0.12
CA PRO A 124 14.37 2.12 1.48
C PRO A 124 13.30 2.60 2.48
N PRO A 125 13.05 1.88 3.59
CA PRO A 125 12.04 2.29 4.56
C PRO A 125 12.30 3.74 5.04
N PRO A 126 11.28 4.61 5.06
CA PRO A 126 11.46 5.96 5.60
C PRO A 126 11.87 5.89 7.07
N LYS A 127 12.65 6.88 7.52
CA LYS A 127 12.90 7.08 8.95
C LYS A 127 11.57 7.50 9.58
N SER A 128 10.87 6.56 10.20
CA SER A 128 9.52 6.77 10.74
C SER A 128 9.50 7.88 11.78
N ALA A 129 8.62 8.88 11.61
CA ALA A 129 8.01 9.51 12.77
C ALA A 129 7.23 8.39 13.48
N VAL A 130 7.60 8.09 14.72
CA VAL A 130 7.11 6.90 15.42
C VAL A 130 5.68 7.15 15.89
N THR A 131 4.71 6.94 15.00
CA THR A 131 3.28 7.07 15.31
C THR A 131 2.77 5.88 16.16
N PHE A 132 3.50 4.77 16.16
CA PHE A 132 3.15 3.54 16.89
C PHE A 132 4.35 3.00 17.67
N ASP A 133 4.13 2.60 18.92
CA ASP A 133 5.08 1.80 19.71
C ASP A 133 4.61 0.35 19.69
N LEU A 134 5.39 -0.52 19.04
CA LEU A 134 5.13 -1.95 18.97
C LEU A 134 6.34 -2.71 19.52
N ARG A 135 6.14 -3.43 20.62
CA ARG A 135 7.16 -4.31 21.21
C ARG A 135 6.65 -5.75 21.17
N VAL A 136 7.58 -6.66 20.90
CA VAL A 136 7.29 -8.07 20.75
C VAL A 136 8.17 -8.83 21.72
N GLU A 137 7.56 -9.53 22.66
CA GLU A 137 8.23 -10.37 23.64
C GLU A 137 7.78 -11.83 23.50
N THR A 138 8.57 -12.75 24.04
CA THR A 138 8.24 -14.17 24.12
C THR A 138 8.15 -14.60 25.57
N GLU A 139 7.18 -15.46 25.88
CA GLU A 139 7.02 -16.09 27.19
C GLU A 139 7.05 -17.62 27.06
N PRO A 140 7.94 -18.33 27.78
CA PRO A 140 8.92 -17.81 28.74
C PRO A 140 10.06 -17.02 28.06
N LYS A 141 10.67 -16.09 28.81
CA LYS A 141 11.79 -15.28 28.30
C LYS A 141 13.06 -16.09 28.08
N GLU A 142 13.17 -17.23 28.77
CA GLU A 142 14.29 -18.14 28.66
C GLU A 142 14.01 -19.27 27.67
N CYS A 143 14.99 -19.58 26.84
CA CYS A 143 14.91 -20.66 25.85
C CYS A 143 15.23 -22.01 26.49
N THR A 144 14.23 -22.66 27.10
CA THR A 144 14.30 -24.07 27.50
C THR A 144 13.92 -24.99 26.33
N GLU A 145 14.22 -26.30 26.40
CA GLU A 145 13.80 -27.26 25.37
C GLU A 145 12.26 -27.30 25.21
N SER A 146 11.51 -27.16 26.30
CA SER A 146 10.05 -27.01 26.25
C SER A 146 9.64 -25.70 25.57
N ALA A 147 10.32 -24.58 25.87
CA ALA A 147 10.06 -23.28 25.24
C ALA A 147 10.35 -23.29 23.73
N ARG A 148 11.28 -24.11 23.25
CA ARG A 148 11.52 -24.28 21.80
C ARG A 148 10.35 -24.96 21.10
N SER A 149 9.72 -25.93 21.77
CA SER A 149 8.56 -26.65 21.24
C SER A 149 7.26 -25.87 21.39
N HIS A 150 7.12 -25.06 22.44
CA HIS A 150 5.91 -24.31 22.74
C HIS A 150 6.22 -23.03 23.52
N PHE A 151 5.84 -21.87 22.98
CA PHE A 151 6.00 -20.57 23.64
C PHE A 151 4.87 -19.60 23.27
N SER A 152 4.69 -18.55 24.06
CA SER A 152 3.72 -17.50 23.79
C SER A 152 4.39 -16.25 23.23
N LEU A 153 3.76 -15.64 22.23
CA LEU A 153 4.14 -14.34 21.69
C LEU A 153 3.29 -13.27 22.35
N VAL A 154 3.92 -12.26 22.94
CA VAL A 154 3.27 -11.13 23.60
C VAL A 154 3.54 -9.86 22.79
N LEU A 155 2.47 -9.29 22.23
CA LEU A 155 2.53 -8.08 21.41
C LEU A 155 2.02 -6.90 22.23
N HIS A 156 2.93 -5.98 22.57
CA HIS A 156 2.61 -4.72 23.23
C HIS A 156 2.45 -3.63 22.17
N ALA A 157 1.24 -3.14 22.00
CA ALA A 157 0.91 -2.12 21.01
C ALA A 157 0.38 -0.85 21.69
N ARG A 158 0.88 0.30 21.26
CA ARG A 158 0.42 1.61 21.70
C ARG A 158 0.45 2.60 20.54
N TYR A 159 -0.54 3.48 20.49
CA TYR A 159 -0.53 4.61 19.58
C TYR A 159 0.16 5.82 20.24
N SER A 160 1.11 6.42 19.52
CA SER A 160 1.90 7.57 19.96
C SER A 160 1.76 8.78 19.03
N GLY A 161 0.81 8.75 18.09
CA GLY A 161 0.54 9.87 17.20
C GLY A 161 -0.21 11.03 17.86
N GLU A 162 -0.49 12.06 17.04
CA GLU A 162 -1.13 13.31 17.46
C GLU A 162 -2.59 13.12 17.91
N ARG A 163 -3.32 12.21 17.25
CA ARG A 163 -4.73 11.91 17.54
C ARG A 163 -4.92 11.32 18.95
N SER A 164 -6.14 11.35 19.50
CA SER A 164 -6.45 10.71 20.79
C SER A 164 -6.46 9.18 20.70
N ALA A 165 -6.92 8.65 19.57
CA ALA A 165 -6.90 7.25 19.20
C ALA A 165 -6.79 7.11 17.67
N THR A 166 -6.45 5.92 17.22
CA THR A 166 -6.59 5.53 15.82
C THR A 166 -8.04 5.20 15.48
N ASN A 167 -8.33 5.10 14.18
CA ASN A 167 -9.48 4.37 13.70
C ASN A 167 -9.19 2.85 13.81
N MET A 168 -9.58 2.05 12.83
CA MET A 168 -9.21 0.64 12.79
C MET A 168 -7.70 0.47 12.62
N ALA A 169 -7.06 -0.29 13.51
CA ALA A 169 -5.64 -0.62 13.44
C ALA A 169 -5.45 -2.10 13.11
N ILE A 170 -4.39 -2.41 12.37
CA ILE A 170 -4.07 -3.80 12.00
C ILE A 170 -2.70 -4.17 12.55
N ILE A 171 -2.62 -5.32 13.21
CA ILE A 171 -1.37 -5.97 13.58
C ILE A 171 -1.18 -7.20 12.70
N GLU A 172 -0.11 -7.22 11.92
CA GLU A 172 0.31 -8.37 11.12
C GLU A 172 1.54 -9.00 11.76
N ALA A 173 1.39 -10.18 12.36
CA ALA A 173 2.49 -10.94 12.94
C ALA A 173 2.86 -12.10 12.02
N LYS A 174 4.00 -11.98 11.34
CA LYS A 174 4.57 -13.12 10.61
C LYS A 174 5.26 -14.06 11.60
N LEU A 175 4.99 -15.35 11.48
CA LEU A 175 5.53 -16.37 12.34
C LEU A 175 6.91 -16.85 11.83
N PRO A 176 7.82 -17.25 12.72
CA PRO A 176 9.05 -17.92 12.31
C PRO A 176 8.74 -19.25 11.60
N SER A 177 9.61 -19.63 10.67
CA SER A 177 9.45 -20.89 9.93
C SER A 177 9.44 -22.10 10.86
N GLY A 178 8.52 -23.04 10.63
CA GLY A 178 8.36 -24.25 11.45
C GLY A 178 7.47 -24.09 12.68
N TYR A 179 6.81 -22.93 12.85
CA TYR A 179 5.89 -22.66 13.95
C TYR A 179 4.47 -22.40 13.46
N THR A 180 3.50 -22.93 14.19
CA THR A 180 2.06 -22.74 13.96
C THR A 180 1.39 -22.19 15.22
N PRO A 181 0.37 -21.33 15.09
CA PRO A 181 -0.30 -20.76 16.25
C PRO A 181 -1.29 -21.77 16.84
N VAL A 182 -1.31 -21.87 18.17
CA VAL A 182 -2.19 -22.77 18.91
C VAL A 182 -3.61 -22.24 18.86
N LYS A 183 -4.54 -23.01 18.26
CA LYS A 183 -5.92 -22.60 17.99
C LYS A 183 -6.71 -22.13 19.22
N SER A 184 -6.51 -22.78 20.37
CA SER A 184 -7.21 -22.43 21.62
C SER A 184 -6.82 -21.05 22.14
N SER A 185 -5.54 -20.67 22.00
CA SER A 185 -5.04 -19.34 22.40
C SER A 185 -5.61 -18.24 21.50
N LEU A 186 -5.75 -18.50 20.19
CA LEU A 186 -6.35 -17.55 19.25
C LEU A 186 -7.84 -17.30 19.54
N GLN A 187 -8.59 -18.34 19.92
CA GLN A 187 -9.99 -18.20 20.32
C GLN A 187 -10.17 -17.36 21.60
N GLN A 188 -9.18 -17.38 22.50
CA GLN A 188 -9.18 -16.50 23.67
C GLN A 188 -8.84 -15.07 23.28
N LEU A 189 -7.88 -14.90 22.37
CA LEU A 189 -7.47 -13.61 21.84
C LEU A 189 -8.62 -12.91 21.08
N GLU A 190 -9.37 -13.65 20.28
CA GLU A 190 -10.54 -13.15 19.54
C GLU A 190 -11.67 -12.65 20.46
N LYS A 191 -11.78 -13.18 21.69
CA LYS A 191 -12.76 -12.74 22.68
C LYS A 191 -12.38 -11.42 23.38
N GLN A 192 -11.16 -10.93 23.19
CA GLN A 192 -10.76 -9.66 23.78
C GLN A 192 -11.53 -8.50 23.14
N ARG A 193 -11.98 -7.55 23.97
CA ARG A 193 -12.83 -6.42 23.54
C ARG A 193 -12.23 -5.58 22.40
N LEU A 194 -10.91 -5.48 22.33
CA LEU A 194 -10.23 -4.66 21.31
C LEU A 194 -10.10 -5.38 19.96
N VAL A 195 -10.18 -6.72 19.94
CA VAL A 195 -10.01 -7.54 18.74
C VAL A 195 -11.38 -7.71 18.09
N LYS A 196 -11.55 -7.10 16.92
CA LYS A 196 -12.77 -7.21 16.12
C LYS A 196 -12.82 -8.51 15.32
N ARG A 197 -11.66 -8.90 14.77
CA ARG A 197 -11.50 -10.08 13.94
C ARG A 197 -10.06 -10.57 14.01
N LEU A 198 -9.90 -11.88 13.93
CA LEU A 198 -8.61 -12.54 13.81
C LEU A 198 -8.60 -13.39 12.54
N GLU A 199 -7.54 -13.27 11.75
CA GLU A 199 -7.31 -14.12 10.58
C GLU A 199 -5.95 -14.81 10.68
N VAL A 200 -5.91 -16.07 10.25
CA VAL A 200 -4.67 -16.83 10.12
C VAL A 200 -4.54 -17.26 8.67
N GLN A 201 -3.47 -16.83 8.00
CA GLN A 201 -3.14 -17.22 6.63
C GLN A 201 -1.70 -17.71 6.58
N ASN A 202 -1.50 -18.96 6.15
CA ASN A 202 -0.19 -19.60 6.03
C ASN A 202 0.63 -19.52 7.33
N ASP A 203 1.61 -18.63 7.37
CA ASP A 203 2.55 -18.33 8.45
C ASP A 203 2.34 -16.92 9.04
N GLN A 204 1.13 -16.37 8.94
CA GLN A 204 0.81 -15.02 9.40
C GLN A 204 -0.49 -15.00 10.22
N VAL A 205 -0.44 -14.32 11.36
CA VAL A 205 -1.60 -13.98 12.18
C VAL A 205 -1.89 -12.49 12.01
N THR A 206 -3.11 -12.16 11.60
CA THR A 206 -3.57 -10.78 11.39
C THR A 206 -4.68 -10.45 12.39
N LEU A 207 -4.46 -9.41 13.19
CA LEU A 207 -5.42 -8.89 14.16
C LEU A 207 -6.03 -7.59 13.63
N TYR A 208 -7.36 -7.55 13.54
CA TYR A 208 -8.11 -6.33 13.25
C TYR A 208 -8.62 -5.74 14.56
N LEU A 209 -8.13 -4.56 14.91
CA LEU A 209 -8.48 -3.85 16.13
C LEU A 209 -9.46 -2.73 15.82
N ASP A 210 -10.49 -2.56 16.65
CA ASP A 210 -11.45 -1.44 16.46
C ASP A 210 -10.75 -0.08 16.59
N GLN A 211 -9.87 0.05 17.57
CA GLN A 211 -9.02 1.23 17.78
C GLN A 211 -7.83 0.91 18.69
N LEU A 212 -6.73 1.65 18.51
CA LEU A 212 -5.62 1.76 19.46
C LEU A 212 -5.55 3.18 20.02
N THR A 213 -5.38 3.27 21.34
CA THR A 213 -5.26 4.54 22.08
C THR A 213 -3.80 4.75 22.53
N LYS A 214 -3.57 5.82 23.30
CA LYS A 214 -2.29 6.09 23.95
C LYS A 214 -1.99 5.15 25.13
N GLU A 215 -2.96 4.33 25.54
CA GLU A 215 -2.76 3.28 26.53
C GLU A 215 -2.16 2.02 25.88
N ALA A 216 -1.28 1.33 26.58
CA ALA A 216 -0.67 0.11 26.07
C ALA A 216 -1.68 -1.05 26.10
N ALA A 217 -1.88 -1.70 24.95
CA ALA A 217 -2.68 -2.91 24.80
C ALA A 217 -1.77 -4.11 24.54
N ASN A 218 -2.10 -5.24 25.16
CA ASN A 218 -1.30 -6.47 25.07
C ASN A 218 -2.11 -7.57 24.39
N PHE A 219 -1.55 -8.17 23.35
CA PHE A 219 -2.14 -9.27 22.61
C PHE A 219 -1.23 -10.49 22.71
N THR A 220 -1.73 -11.57 23.30
CA THR A 220 -0.94 -12.78 23.55
C THR A 220 -1.56 -14.00 22.87
N PHE A 221 -0.75 -14.79 22.19
CA PHE A 221 -1.14 -16.10 21.67
C PHE A 221 0.05 -17.06 21.68
N SER A 222 -0.23 -18.36 21.74
CA SER A 222 0.78 -19.41 21.83
C SER A 222 1.13 -19.97 20.46
N LEU A 223 2.37 -20.40 20.32
CA LEU A 223 2.96 -21.02 19.15
C LEU A 223 3.47 -22.40 19.53
N GLU A 224 3.22 -23.37 18.65
CA GLU A 224 3.75 -24.72 18.73
C GLU A 224 4.68 -24.99 17.54
N GLN A 225 5.73 -25.76 17.76
CA GLN A 225 6.65 -26.17 16.71
C GLN A 225 6.05 -27.33 15.91
N ASP A 226 5.82 -27.11 14.62
CA ASP A 226 5.35 -28.13 13.68
C ASP A 226 6.51 -29.00 13.19
N PHE A 227 7.62 -28.36 12.80
CA PHE A 227 8.84 -29.06 12.42
C PHE A 227 10.11 -28.29 12.82
N PRO A 228 11.20 -29.00 13.14
CA PRO A 228 12.44 -28.36 13.57
C PRO A 228 13.12 -27.63 12.41
N VAL A 229 13.47 -26.37 12.62
CA VAL A 229 14.17 -25.53 11.64
C VAL A 229 15.51 -25.10 12.22
N LYS A 230 16.59 -25.31 11.45
CA LYS A 230 17.93 -24.80 11.78
C LYS A 230 18.10 -23.38 11.25
N ASN A 231 18.88 -22.55 11.95
CA ASN A 231 19.16 -21.15 11.57
C ASN A 231 17.89 -20.29 11.43
N LEU A 232 17.04 -20.31 12.45
CA LEU A 232 15.84 -19.46 12.52
C LEU A 232 16.21 -17.98 12.32
N ARG A 233 15.44 -17.32 11.45
CA ARG A 233 15.55 -15.87 11.22
C ARG A 233 14.40 -15.16 11.93
N ALA A 234 14.68 -13.93 12.36
CA ALA A 234 13.66 -13.03 12.90
C ALA A 234 12.51 -12.84 11.89
N ALA A 235 11.27 -12.97 12.36
CA ALA A 235 10.08 -12.72 11.56
C ALA A 235 9.55 -11.29 11.83
N PRO A 236 9.08 -10.56 10.80
CA PRO A 236 8.58 -9.20 10.99
C PRO A 236 7.18 -9.18 11.62
N VAL A 237 6.94 -8.21 12.50
CA VAL A 237 5.60 -7.83 12.96
C VAL A 237 5.35 -6.38 12.55
N ARG A 238 4.17 -6.09 12.01
CA ARG A 238 3.80 -4.76 11.54
C ARG A 238 2.57 -4.26 12.28
N LEU A 239 2.57 -2.97 12.61
CA LEU A 239 1.41 -2.26 13.13
C LEU A 239 1.21 -0.99 12.30
N TYR A 240 -0.01 -0.77 11.82
CA TYR A 240 -0.39 0.40 11.03
C TYR A 240 -1.87 0.76 11.20
N ASP A 241 -2.20 2.03 10.96
CA ASP A 241 -3.60 2.50 10.82
C ASP A 241 -4.13 2.07 9.44
N TYR A 242 -5.29 1.41 9.41
CA TYR A 242 -5.88 0.93 8.17
C TYR A 242 -6.24 2.06 7.19
N TYR A 243 -6.60 3.24 7.70
CA TYR A 243 -7.03 4.36 6.88
C TYR A 243 -5.89 5.33 6.54
N GLU A 244 -4.79 5.28 7.28
CA GLU A 244 -3.61 6.14 7.10
C GLU A 244 -2.34 5.29 6.93
N THR A 245 -2.22 4.61 5.78
CA THR A 245 -1.10 3.70 5.47
C THR A 245 0.28 4.39 5.34
N GLY A 246 0.35 5.71 5.52
CA GLY A 246 1.61 6.47 5.61
C GLY A 246 2.32 6.31 6.95
N GLU A 247 1.62 5.79 7.98
CA GLU A 247 2.11 5.63 9.34
C GLU A 247 2.22 4.14 9.70
N SER A 248 3.32 3.50 9.31
CA SER A 248 3.59 2.10 9.66
C SER A 248 4.82 1.99 10.55
N CYS A 249 4.73 1.22 11.63
CA CYS A 249 5.89 0.83 12.44
C CYS A 249 6.18 -0.67 12.25
N PRO A 250 7.28 -1.03 11.57
CA PRO A 250 7.76 -2.42 11.55
C PRO A 250 8.61 -2.70 12.80
N SER A 251 8.31 -3.78 13.51
CA SER A 251 9.18 -4.36 14.54
C SER A 251 9.67 -5.75 14.10
N ARG A 252 10.82 -6.18 14.64
CA ARG A 252 11.36 -7.52 14.40
C ARG A 252 11.08 -8.38 15.64
N ALA A 253 10.45 -9.54 15.45
CA ALA A 253 10.36 -10.55 16.50
C ALA A 253 11.76 -11.15 16.76
N VAL A 254 12.05 -11.46 18.03
CA VAL A 254 13.34 -12.03 18.44
C VAL A 254 13.40 -13.52 18.04
N PRO A 255 14.49 -13.99 17.42
CA PRO A 255 14.65 -15.42 17.13
C PRO A 255 14.88 -16.22 18.42
N VAL A 256 14.15 -17.33 18.57
CA VAL A 256 14.32 -18.30 19.67
C VAL A 256 15.45 -19.25 19.28
N GLY A 257 16.70 -18.95 19.67
CA GLY A 257 17.90 -19.74 19.36
C GLY A 257 18.98 -19.59 20.46
N PRO A 258 20.03 -20.44 20.51
CA PRO A 258 21.01 -20.42 21.60
C PRO A 258 21.72 -19.06 21.62
N MET A 259 21.50 -18.30 22.70
CA MET A 259 22.09 -16.98 22.88
C MET A 259 23.60 -17.10 23.09
N VAL A 260 24.39 -16.57 22.17
CA VAL A 260 25.64 -15.90 22.56
C VAL A 260 25.25 -14.50 22.99
N GLN A 261 25.49 -14.21 24.25
CA GLN A 261 25.08 -12.99 24.93
C GLN A 261 25.80 -11.78 24.34
N SER A 262 25.06 -10.94 23.62
CA SER A 262 25.26 -9.50 23.66
C SER A 262 23.90 -8.86 23.92
N VAL A 263 23.61 -8.66 25.21
CA VAL A 263 22.57 -7.74 25.64
C VAL A 263 22.99 -6.35 25.17
N ALA A 264 22.30 -5.82 24.19
CA ALA A 264 22.13 -4.38 24.06
C ALA A 264 20.66 -4.09 24.36
N ALA A 265 20.31 -4.16 25.64
CA ALA A 265 19.16 -3.45 26.17
C ALA A 265 19.63 -2.05 26.54
N GLU A 266 19.69 -1.18 25.54
CA GLU A 266 19.57 0.28 25.65
C GLU A 266 19.52 0.83 24.22
N GLY A 267 18.46 1.55 23.88
CA GLY A 267 18.30 2.04 22.50
C GLY A 267 16.95 2.63 22.11
N VAL A 268 16.23 3.28 23.02
CA VAL A 268 15.57 4.53 22.60
C VAL A 268 16.62 5.61 22.81
N SER A 269 17.27 6.02 21.73
CA SER A 269 17.75 7.39 21.51
C SER A 269 18.50 7.49 20.19
N CYS A 270 18.00 8.34 19.29
CA CYS A 270 18.88 9.27 18.59
C CYS A 270 18.98 10.51 19.52
N PRO A 271 20.14 11.20 19.74
CA PRO A 271 21.41 11.19 19.01
C PRO A 271 22.72 11.18 19.86
N GLY A 272 23.86 10.94 19.20
CA GLY A 272 25.16 11.58 19.49
C GLY A 272 26.08 10.98 20.56
N SER A 273 26.97 10.04 20.17
CA SER A 273 28.40 10.00 20.57
C SER A 273 29.10 8.74 19.99
N THR A 274 30.12 8.96 19.16
CA THR A 274 31.32 8.08 19.08
C THR A 274 32.23 8.40 20.27
N PRO A 275 33.25 7.59 20.67
CA PRO A 275 33.95 6.47 19.98
C PRO A 275 34.07 5.21 20.89
N VAL A 276 34.70 4.05 20.61
CA VAL A 276 36.10 3.68 20.28
C VAL A 276 36.04 2.14 19.98
N LEU A 277 36.30 1.67 18.76
CA LEU A 277 37.56 1.07 18.24
C LEU A 277 38.12 -0.17 18.97
N CYS A 278 38.06 -1.31 18.28
CA CYS A 278 39.13 -2.32 18.14
C CYS A 278 38.70 -3.24 16.98
N GLY A 279 39.36 -3.49 15.85
CA GLY A 279 40.68 -3.19 15.32
C GLY A 279 40.87 -4.09 14.08
N THR A 280 40.90 -3.47 12.89
CA THR A 280 41.42 -3.90 11.57
C THR A 280 41.53 -5.39 11.17
N LEU A 281 40.81 -5.75 10.09
CA LEU A 281 41.41 -6.49 8.96
C LEU A 281 40.73 -6.08 7.64
N SER A 282 41.59 -5.64 6.73
CA SER A 282 41.37 -5.27 5.34
C SER A 282 40.77 -6.40 4.51
N GLY A 283 39.80 -6.09 3.66
CA GLY A 283 39.37 -6.99 2.59
C GLY A 283 38.10 -6.53 1.89
N TRP A 284 38.25 -5.98 0.68
CA TRP A 284 37.16 -5.79 -0.26
C TRP A 284 36.62 -7.15 -0.71
N VAL A 285 35.34 -7.42 -0.50
CA VAL A 285 34.55 -8.33 -1.35
C VAL A 285 33.19 -7.69 -1.56
N GLY A 286 33.00 -7.10 -2.74
CA GLY A 286 31.69 -6.72 -3.23
C GLY A 286 30.88 -7.97 -3.57
N MET A 287 29.65 -8.04 -3.08
CA MET A 287 28.62 -8.88 -3.67
C MET A 287 27.44 -8.00 -4.04
N SER A 288 27.43 -7.66 -5.33
CA SER A 288 26.29 -7.13 -6.06
C SER A 288 25.18 -8.17 -6.06
N CYS A 289 24.04 -7.87 -5.46
CA CYS A 289 22.79 -8.53 -5.80
C CYS A 289 22.14 -7.76 -6.95
N ALA A 290 22.67 -7.98 -8.16
CA ALA A 290 21.98 -7.69 -9.39
C ALA A 290 20.80 -8.64 -9.50
N GLY A 291 19.59 -8.10 -9.32
CA GLY A 291 18.33 -8.80 -9.51
C GLY A 291 17.33 -7.86 -10.16
N SER A 292 17.56 -7.54 -11.43
CA SER A 292 16.65 -6.76 -12.26
C SER A 292 15.40 -7.58 -12.56
N THR A 293 14.34 -7.39 -11.76
CA THR A 293 12.99 -7.80 -12.16
C THR A 293 12.37 -6.71 -13.06
N PRO A 294 11.72 -7.07 -14.17
CA PRO A 294 11.27 -6.12 -15.18
C PRO A 294 10.17 -5.20 -14.65
N ILE A 295 10.34 -3.90 -14.90
CA ILE A 295 9.41 -2.84 -14.54
C ILE A 295 8.23 -2.91 -15.50
N THR A 296 7.03 -3.24 -14.99
CA THR A 296 5.82 -3.28 -15.82
C THR A 296 5.06 -1.97 -15.65
N ALA A 297 5.16 -1.08 -16.63
CA ALA A 297 4.20 -0.01 -16.78
C ALA A 297 2.91 -0.58 -17.39
N VAL A 298 1.77 -0.11 -16.89
CA VAL A 298 0.45 -0.54 -17.33
C VAL A 298 -0.33 0.72 -17.64
N LEU A 299 -0.69 0.89 -18.92
CA LEU A 299 -1.72 1.84 -19.32
C LEU A 299 -3.11 1.25 -19.02
N VAL A 300 -4.08 2.08 -18.63
CA VAL A 300 -5.48 1.68 -18.42
C VAL A 300 -6.36 2.68 -19.14
N GLY A 301 -7.18 2.22 -20.10
CA GLY A 301 -8.13 2.98 -20.91
C GLY A 301 -9.60 2.75 -20.52
N SER A 302 -10.39 3.79 -20.22
CA SER A 302 -11.87 3.71 -20.14
C SER A 302 -12.56 5.06 -20.46
N VAL A 303 -13.76 5.05 -21.04
CA VAL A 303 -14.42 6.25 -21.66
C VAL A 303 -15.59 6.80 -20.83
N SER A 304 -15.75 8.14 -20.74
CA SER A 304 -16.93 8.86 -20.20
C SER A 304 -17.01 10.31 -20.75
N HIS A 305 -18.14 10.82 -21.26
CA HIS A 305 -18.19 12.11 -21.98
C HIS A 305 -19.11 13.18 -21.37
N SER A 306 -18.57 14.23 -20.76
CA SER A 306 -19.19 15.57 -20.82
C SER A 306 -18.13 16.63 -21.09
N GLY A 307 -18.49 17.59 -21.96
CA GLY A 307 -17.67 18.73 -22.31
C GLY A 307 -17.16 19.46 -21.08
N HIS A 308 -15.89 19.88 -21.17
CA HIS A 308 -15.08 20.43 -20.09
C HIS A 308 -14.89 19.41 -18.98
N GLY A 309 -13.76 18.69 -19.00
CA GLY A 309 -13.30 18.26 -17.68
C GLY A 309 -12.74 16.89 -17.43
N ILE A 310 -12.29 16.06 -18.38
CA ILE A 310 -11.38 14.92 -18.10
C ILE A 310 -10.10 15.17 -18.88
N THR A 311 -8.89 15.05 -18.31
CA THR A 311 -7.61 15.60 -18.86
C THR A 311 -7.68 15.73 -20.38
N GLU A 312 -8.10 16.90 -20.87
CA GLU A 312 -8.55 17.00 -22.26
C GLU A 312 -7.27 17.10 -23.06
N ILE A 313 -6.90 16.00 -23.70
CA ILE A 313 -6.08 16.12 -24.90
C ILE A 313 -7.06 16.50 -26.00
N SER A 314 -7.41 17.79 -26.09
CA SER A 314 -8.10 18.35 -27.25
C SER A 314 -7.37 17.98 -28.54
N PRO A 315 -8.05 17.94 -29.70
CA PRO A 315 -7.38 17.68 -30.97
C PRO A 315 -6.23 18.68 -31.17
N GLY A 316 -4.98 18.21 -31.01
CA GLY A 316 -3.77 19.03 -31.14
C GLY A 316 -3.00 19.38 -29.86
N SER A 317 -3.44 19.03 -28.65
CA SER A 317 -2.66 19.35 -27.43
C SER A 317 -1.55 18.32 -27.15
N LYS A 318 -0.34 18.82 -26.88
CA LYS A 318 0.83 18.03 -26.47
C LYS A 318 0.94 18.08 -24.95
N CYS A 319 0.78 16.95 -24.26
CA CYS A 319 1.15 16.85 -22.84
C CYS A 319 2.48 16.08 -22.70
N PRO A 320 3.61 16.76 -22.45
CA PRO A 320 4.83 16.10 -22.03
C PRO A 320 4.65 15.56 -20.61
N ILE A 321 4.77 14.25 -20.41
CA ILE A 321 4.78 13.63 -19.08
C ILE A 321 6.24 13.39 -18.70
N SER A 322 6.72 14.26 -17.82
CA SER A 322 8.02 14.16 -17.18
C SER A 322 7.95 13.27 -15.96
N ILE A 323 8.57 12.08 -16.06
CA ILE A 323 8.69 11.17 -14.93
C ILE A 323 9.84 11.66 -14.06
N ASN A 324 9.52 12.54 -13.11
CA ASN A 324 10.43 12.89 -12.03
C ASN A 324 10.23 11.87 -10.90
N PRO A 325 11.25 11.12 -10.46
CA PRO A 325 11.12 10.03 -9.47
C PRO A 325 10.54 10.49 -8.11
N THR A 326 10.48 11.79 -7.84
CA THR A 326 9.90 12.39 -6.63
C THR A 326 8.38 12.53 -6.64
N GLN A 327 7.69 12.39 -7.78
CA GLN A 327 6.22 12.57 -7.88
C GLN A 327 5.42 11.25 -7.95
N VAL A 328 6.09 10.10 -7.86
CA VAL A 328 5.43 8.79 -7.94
C VAL A 328 5.10 8.30 -6.53
N ARG A 329 3.81 8.16 -6.22
CA ARG A 329 3.37 7.50 -4.98
C ARG A 329 3.68 6.02 -5.06
N ALA A 330 4.51 5.55 -4.14
CA ALA A 330 4.69 4.13 -3.89
C ALA A 330 3.38 3.57 -3.32
N PHE A 331 2.87 2.52 -3.95
CA PHE A 331 1.85 1.66 -3.35
C PHE A 331 2.59 0.49 -2.70
N PRO A 332 2.43 0.24 -1.39
CA PRO A 332 2.96 -0.98 -0.78
C PRO A 332 2.28 -2.18 -1.47
N GLY A 333 3.11 -3.11 -1.93
CA GLY A 333 2.68 -4.41 -2.45
C GLY A 333 2.60 -5.45 -1.36
#